data_AF-A0A7X3Y0A1-F1
#
_entry.id   AF-A0A7X3Y0A1-F1
#
_cell.length_a   1.000
_cell.length_b   1.000
_cell.length_c   1.000
_cell.angle_alpha   90.00
_cell.angle_beta   90.00
_cell.angle_gamma   90.00
#
_symmetry.space_group_name_H-M   'P 1'
#
loop_
_entity.id
_entity.type
_entity.pdbx_description
1 polymer ?
#
loop_
_entity_poly.entity_id
_entity_poly.type
_entity_poly.pdbx_seq_one_letter_code
_entity_poly.pdbx_strand_id
1 'polypeptide(L)'
;MTPEQKQQLQKAQTVFVNALALTEKGRTNSEPLQALASQRLAEVGFSVTTDRKQAHDVEFKVKCEERKTWTGTTAEGGDAELLDAPARLWKGPACLLTYLVDGKNLGWYKEVRTSFQDAMEAVKETGAKDAGDYALTKLAERLKQYDFPVLLAAEWGQPDRLVQLIDAPDTPKIRKLFILSALSEIEAEAALPHLTKLMQDKDLAQEAVEALTGVGEDSIPFLTDLFQSSTQPEIQAAAAKALGDVAGSSGNPTAIPPLLEYLKAALKNFDSSDDINFPVLTEVVWSLGKLRDEHSIEPMDELNQRVWLIRDNSQEMANLREAANWTYKQLDLDGHVS
;
A
#
# COMPACT_ATOMS: atom_id res chain seq x y z
N MET A 1 -6.31 7.48 16.57
CA MET A 1 -5.41 6.67 17.42
C MET A 1 -4.50 7.60 18.20
N THR A 2 -4.21 7.33 19.48
CA THR A 2 -3.24 8.13 20.26
C THR A 2 -1.80 7.63 20.07
N PRO A 3 -0.76 8.45 20.36
CA PRO A 3 0.63 8.01 20.29
C PRO A 3 0.94 6.77 21.15
N GLU A 4 0.32 6.68 22.33
CA GLU A 4 0.47 5.52 23.24
C GLU A 4 -0.10 4.25 22.62
N GLN A 5 -1.26 4.35 21.95
CA GLN A 5 -1.86 3.24 21.24
C GLN A 5 -1.01 2.80 20.04
N LYS A 6 -0.42 3.75 19.28
CA LYS A 6 0.54 3.45 18.21
C LYS A 6 1.73 2.65 18.76
N GLN A 7 2.31 3.12 19.88
CA GLN A 7 3.45 2.44 20.51
C GLN A 7 3.10 1.05 21.07
N GLN A 8 1.89 0.87 21.59
CA GLN A 8 1.40 -0.43 22.04
C GLN A 8 1.28 -1.41 20.86
N LEU A 9 0.72 -0.96 19.73
CA LEU A 9 0.58 -1.78 18.53
C LEU A 9 1.93 -2.16 17.92
N GLN A 10 2.89 -1.24 17.87
CA GLN A 10 4.26 -1.52 17.41
C GLN A 10 4.93 -2.66 18.20
N LYS A 11 4.57 -2.82 19.48
CA LYS A 11 5.11 -3.85 20.37
C LYS A 11 4.22 -5.08 20.52
N ALA A 12 3.02 -5.08 19.92
CA ALA A 12 2.05 -6.16 20.09
C ALA A 12 2.59 -7.49 19.54
N GLN A 13 2.54 -8.53 20.36
CA GLN A 13 3.01 -9.87 20.03
C GLN A 13 1.89 -10.91 20.14
N THR A 14 1.04 -10.78 21.16
CA THR A 14 0.00 -11.77 21.47
C THR A 14 -1.37 -11.25 21.03
N VAL A 15 -1.99 -11.97 20.10
CA VAL A 15 -3.30 -11.63 19.53
C VAL A 15 -4.35 -12.62 20.02
N PHE A 16 -5.40 -12.10 20.65
CA PHE A 16 -6.60 -12.89 20.90
C PHE A 16 -7.49 -12.88 19.66
N VAL A 17 -7.71 -14.04 19.05
CA VAL A 17 -8.55 -14.16 17.85
C VAL A 17 -9.98 -14.50 18.26
N ASN A 18 -10.92 -13.62 17.92
CA ASN A 18 -12.33 -13.77 18.20
C ASN A 18 -13.12 -13.85 16.89
N ALA A 19 -13.71 -15.02 16.60
CA ALA A 19 -14.47 -15.25 15.37
C ALA A 19 -15.97 -15.37 15.63
N LEU A 20 -16.77 -14.77 14.76
CA LEU A 20 -18.23 -14.87 14.76
C LEU A 20 -18.71 -15.25 13.35
N ALA A 21 -19.53 -16.31 13.27
CA ALA A 21 -20.17 -16.78 12.05
C ALA A 21 -21.69 -16.63 12.15
N LEU A 22 -22.30 -15.94 11.20
CA LEU A 22 -23.75 -15.71 11.14
C LEU A 22 -24.32 -16.18 9.79
N THR A 23 -25.44 -16.88 9.86
CA THR A 23 -26.26 -17.27 8.71
C THR A 23 -27.67 -16.70 8.88
N GLU A 24 -28.53 -16.85 7.89
CA GLU A 24 -29.96 -16.52 8.04
C GLU A 24 -30.64 -17.32 9.17
N LYS A 25 -30.06 -18.47 9.57
CA LYS A 25 -30.53 -19.30 10.69
C LYS A 25 -30.00 -18.82 12.05
N GLY A 26 -29.17 -17.78 12.08
CA GLY A 26 -28.52 -17.25 13.27
C GLY A 26 -27.05 -17.65 13.39
N ARG A 27 -26.53 -17.63 14.63
CA ARG A 27 -25.13 -17.94 14.93
C ARG A 27 -24.83 -19.43 14.69
N THR A 28 -23.73 -19.70 13.99
CA THR A 28 -23.24 -21.05 13.70
C THR A 28 -21.79 -21.23 14.20
N ASN A 29 -21.19 -22.39 13.92
CA ASN A 29 -19.82 -22.72 14.31
C ASN A 29 -18.81 -21.76 13.65
N SER A 30 -18.06 -21.01 14.46
CA SER A 30 -16.99 -20.12 14.01
C SER A 30 -15.58 -20.68 14.21
N GLU A 31 -15.44 -21.90 14.76
CA GLU A 31 -14.14 -22.54 14.99
C GLU A 31 -13.27 -22.63 13.72
N PRO A 32 -13.79 -22.98 12.52
CA PRO A 32 -12.97 -23.02 11.31
C PRO A 32 -12.39 -21.65 10.93
N LEU A 33 -13.16 -20.58 11.12
CA LEU A 33 -12.72 -19.21 10.86
C LEU A 33 -11.70 -18.76 11.91
N GLN A 34 -11.92 -19.08 13.19
CA GLN A 34 -10.99 -18.79 14.27
C GLN A 34 -9.65 -19.50 14.05
N ALA A 35 -9.69 -20.79 13.69
CA ALA A 35 -8.50 -21.59 13.42
C ALA A 35 -7.73 -21.06 12.20
N LEU A 36 -8.43 -20.74 11.11
CA LEU A 36 -7.82 -20.12 9.92
C LEU A 36 -7.12 -18.81 10.27
N ALA A 37 -7.82 -17.90 10.95
CA ALA A 37 -7.25 -16.60 11.31
C ALA A 37 -6.06 -16.75 12.27
N SER A 38 -6.14 -17.69 13.22
CA SER A 38 -5.06 -17.99 14.16
C SER A 38 -3.82 -18.53 13.45
N GLN A 39 -4.01 -19.50 12.54
CA GLN A 39 -2.91 -20.03 11.74
C GLN A 39 -2.23 -18.92 10.92
N ARG A 40 -3.03 -18.09 10.23
CA ARG A 40 -2.52 -17.02 9.36
C ARG A 40 -1.76 -15.94 10.12
N LEU A 41 -2.18 -15.60 11.35
CA LEU A 41 -1.45 -14.68 12.22
C LEU A 41 -0.16 -15.32 12.77
N ALA A 42 -0.20 -16.61 13.10
CA ALA A 42 0.99 -17.33 13.53
C ALA A 42 2.05 -17.47 12.41
N GLU A 43 1.63 -17.61 11.15
CA GLU A 43 2.52 -17.64 9.97
C GLU A 43 3.33 -16.34 9.80
N VAL A 44 2.84 -15.21 10.32
CA VAL A 44 3.60 -13.94 10.37
C VAL A 44 4.27 -13.71 11.72
N GLY A 45 4.28 -14.71 12.60
CA GLY A 45 5.00 -14.71 13.87
C GLY A 45 4.25 -14.09 15.04
N PHE A 46 2.93 -13.84 14.96
CA PHE A 46 2.16 -13.48 16.15
C PHE A 46 1.98 -14.70 17.04
N SER A 47 2.07 -14.50 18.36
CA SER A 47 1.55 -15.47 19.31
C SER A 47 0.03 -15.35 19.32
N VAL A 48 -0.69 -16.46 19.21
CA VAL A 48 -2.15 -16.43 19.12
C VAL A 48 -2.79 -17.18 20.28
N THR A 49 -3.84 -16.58 20.84
CA THR A 49 -4.73 -17.24 21.78
C THR A 49 -6.18 -17.18 21.29
N THR A 50 -6.96 -18.20 21.64
CA THR A 50 -8.41 -18.28 21.41
C THR A 50 -9.20 -18.20 22.71
N ASP A 51 -8.53 -18.09 23.86
CA ASP A 51 -9.15 -17.90 25.16
C ASP A 51 -9.00 -16.45 25.62
N ARG A 52 -10.13 -15.75 25.71
CA ARG A 52 -10.20 -14.35 26.16
C ARG A 52 -9.58 -14.13 27.55
N LYS A 53 -9.50 -15.17 28.39
CA LYS A 53 -8.92 -15.08 29.74
C LYS A 53 -7.39 -15.10 29.74
N GLN A 54 -6.76 -15.55 28.65
CA GLN A 54 -5.31 -15.49 28.52
C GLN A 54 -4.87 -14.05 28.23
N ALA A 55 -3.68 -13.68 28.72
CA ALA A 55 -3.11 -12.37 28.45
C ALA A 55 -2.88 -12.19 26.94
N HIS A 56 -3.26 -11.03 26.42
CA HIS A 56 -3.11 -10.65 25.03
C HIS A 56 -2.98 -9.12 24.93
N ASP A 57 -2.32 -8.66 23.86
CA ASP A 57 -2.09 -7.24 23.61
C ASP A 57 -3.25 -6.62 22.82
N VAL A 58 -3.82 -7.40 21.89
CA VAL A 58 -4.85 -6.97 20.94
C VAL A 58 -5.90 -8.06 20.77
N GLU A 59 -7.17 -7.67 20.70
CA GLU A 59 -8.27 -8.55 20.26
C GLU A 59 -8.50 -8.35 18.76
N PHE A 60 -8.22 -9.36 17.94
CA PHE A 60 -8.53 -9.37 16.51
C PHE A 60 -9.87 -10.07 16.26
N LYS A 61 -10.79 -9.40 15.57
CA LYS A 61 -12.14 -9.89 15.29
C LYS A 61 -12.34 -10.23 13.83
N VAL A 62 -12.84 -11.44 13.59
CA VAL A 62 -13.28 -11.93 12.28
C VAL A 62 -14.78 -12.22 12.34
N LYS A 63 -15.60 -11.31 11.81
CA LYS A 63 -17.06 -11.49 11.75
C LYS A 63 -17.47 -11.82 10.33
N CYS A 64 -17.87 -13.06 10.06
CA CYS A 64 -18.35 -13.50 8.76
C CYS A 64 -19.85 -13.76 8.76
N GLU A 65 -20.55 -13.24 7.77
CA GLU A 65 -22.02 -13.30 7.67
C GLU A 65 -22.45 -13.75 6.27
N GLU A 66 -23.46 -14.61 6.17
CA GLU A 66 -24.10 -15.02 4.90
C GLU A 66 -24.72 -13.83 4.17
N ARG A 67 -25.39 -12.94 4.92
CA ARG A 67 -25.87 -11.66 4.42
C ARG A 67 -25.42 -10.57 5.38
N LYS A 68 -24.73 -9.58 4.82
CA LYS A 68 -24.32 -8.41 5.58
C LYS A 68 -25.56 -7.58 5.93
N THR A 69 -25.94 -7.62 7.21
CA THR A 69 -27.07 -6.82 7.73
C THR A 69 -26.61 -5.48 8.31
N TRP A 70 -25.35 -5.40 8.77
CA TRP A 70 -24.76 -4.17 9.28
C TRP A 70 -23.91 -3.48 8.22
N THR A 71 -24.41 -2.39 7.66
CA THR A 71 -23.61 -1.47 6.84
C THR A 71 -22.76 -0.63 7.77
N GLY A 72 -21.45 -0.90 7.83
CA GLY A 72 -20.55 -0.16 8.71
C GLY A 72 -20.61 1.35 8.51
N THR A 73 -20.28 2.10 9.56
CA THR A 73 -20.04 3.53 9.46
C THR A 73 -18.72 3.71 8.71
N THR A 74 -18.76 3.99 7.40
CA THR A 74 -17.54 4.42 6.71
C THR A 74 -17.07 5.70 7.39
N ALA A 75 -15.86 5.68 7.95
CA ALA A 75 -15.23 6.87 8.48
C ALA A 75 -14.82 7.71 7.27
N GLU A 76 -15.54 8.81 7.06
CA GLU A 76 -15.19 9.89 6.13
C GLU A 76 -15.19 9.53 4.62
N GLY A 77 -15.21 10.57 3.80
CA GLY A 77 -15.71 10.54 2.42
C GLY A 77 -14.75 10.02 1.35
N GLY A 78 -13.57 9.51 1.71
CA GLY A 78 -12.57 8.97 0.77
C GLY A 78 -12.41 7.45 0.85
N ASP A 79 -12.47 6.87 2.05
CA ASP A 79 -12.23 5.45 2.29
C ASP A 79 -13.29 4.52 1.67
N ALA A 80 -14.42 5.07 1.22
CA ALA A 80 -15.51 4.29 0.63
C ALA A 80 -15.16 3.68 -0.75
N GLU A 81 -14.08 4.13 -1.38
CA GLU A 81 -13.67 3.70 -2.73
C GLU A 81 -12.65 2.54 -2.73
N LEU A 82 -12.04 2.22 -1.58
CA LEU A 82 -11.11 1.09 -1.49
C LEU A 82 -11.85 -0.24 -1.68
N LEU A 83 -11.23 -1.17 -2.42
CA LEU A 83 -11.81 -2.49 -2.73
C LEU A 83 -12.18 -3.29 -1.48
N ASP A 84 -11.42 -3.11 -0.41
CA ASP A 84 -11.59 -3.80 0.88
C ASP A 84 -12.26 -2.92 1.95
N ALA A 85 -12.78 -1.75 1.58
CA ALA A 85 -13.62 -0.97 2.47
C ALA A 85 -15.00 -1.63 2.64
N PRO A 86 -15.64 -1.48 3.83
CA PRO A 86 -16.99 -1.96 4.07
C PRO A 86 -17.98 -1.31 3.11
N ALA A 87 -18.53 -2.08 2.17
CA ALA A 87 -19.51 -1.51 1.23
C ALA A 87 -20.87 -1.36 1.90
N ARG A 88 -21.50 -0.20 1.66
CA ARG A 88 -22.90 0.05 2.05
C ARG A 88 -23.90 -0.64 1.12
N LEU A 89 -23.54 -0.80 -0.16
CA LEU A 89 -24.43 -1.36 -1.18
C LEU A 89 -24.31 -2.88 -1.34
N TRP A 90 -23.22 -3.48 -0.87
CA TRP A 90 -23.04 -4.93 -0.93
C TRP A 90 -23.86 -5.63 0.15
N LYS A 91 -24.75 -6.53 -0.27
CA LYS A 91 -25.64 -7.29 0.62
C LYS A 91 -25.33 -8.78 0.70
N GLY A 92 -24.31 -9.23 -0.01
CA GLY A 92 -23.91 -10.64 -0.03
C GLY A 92 -23.00 -11.04 1.11
N PRO A 93 -22.50 -12.29 1.07
CA PRO A 93 -21.62 -12.79 2.11
C PRO A 93 -20.36 -11.94 2.25
N ALA A 94 -20.00 -11.63 3.49
CA ALA A 94 -18.83 -10.83 3.80
C ALA A 94 -18.23 -11.20 5.16
N CYS A 95 -16.90 -11.10 5.27
CA CYS A 95 -16.18 -11.05 6.52
C CYS A 95 -15.71 -9.62 6.80
N LEU A 96 -16.03 -9.10 7.97
CA LEU A 96 -15.48 -7.87 8.50
C LEU A 96 -14.35 -8.20 9.48
N LEU A 97 -13.16 -7.68 9.18
CA LEU A 97 -11.97 -7.76 10.00
C LEU A 97 -11.81 -6.45 10.75
N THR A 98 -11.59 -6.52 12.06
CA THR A 98 -11.35 -5.36 12.93
C THR A 98 -10.40 -5.76 14.04
N TYR A 99 -9.80 -4.79 14.75
CA TYR A 99 -9.08 -5.07 15.98
C TYR A 99 -9.47 -4.10 17.09
N LEU A 100 -9.21 -4.49 18.33
CA LEU A 100 -9.46 -3.70 19.53
C LEU A 100 -8.23 -3.69 20.41
N VAL A 101 -7.91 -2.50 20.92
CA VAL A 101 -6.87 -2.27 21.92
C VAL A 101 -7.56 -1.84 23.20
N ASP A 102 -7.35 -2.58 24.30
CA ASP A 102 -8.05 -2.38 25.57
C ASP A 102 -9.58 -2.29 25.44
N GLY A 103 -10.14 -3.10 24.54
CA GLY A 103 -11.58 -3.12 24.25
C GLY A 103 -12.10 -1.93 23.44
N LYS A 104 -11.23 -1.04 22.95
CA LYS A 104 -11.59 0.09 22.09
C LYS A 104 -11.29 -0.22 20.63
N ASN A 105 -12.25 0.04 19.75
CA ASN A 105 -12.04 0.01 18.30
C ASN A 105 -11.32 1.31 17.87
N LEU A 106 -10.25 1.18 17.08
CA LEU A 106 -9.43 2.31 16.62
C LEU A 106 -9.76 2.80 15.20
N GLY A 107 -10.79 2.23 14.56
CA GLY A 107 -11.26 2.66 13.24
C GLY A 107 -10.72 1.84 12.07
N TRP A 108 -9.82 0.88 12.31
CA TRP A 108 -9.35 -0.02 11.27
C TRP A 108 -10.38 -1.11 10.98
N TYR A 109 -10.72 -1.25 9.70
CA TYR A 109 -11.59 -2.29 9.20
C TYR A 109 -11.11 -2.77 7.83
N LYS A 110 -11.31 -4.06 7.56
CA LYS A 110 -11.14 -4.63 6.21
C LYS A 110 -12.27 -5.60 5.91
N GLU A 111 -12.79 -5.56 4.69
CA GLU A 111 -13.91 -6.38 4.25
C GLU A 111 -13.48 -7.37 3.16
N VAL A 112 -13.78 -8.64 3.39
CA VAL A 112 -13.52 -9.74 2.46
C VAL A 112 -14.85 -10.31 1.98
N ARG A 113 -15.05 -10.37 0.66
CA ARG A 113 -16.33 -10.77 0.05
C ARG A 113 -16.19 -12.02 -0.82
N THR A 114 -17.28 -12.77 -0.93
CA THR A 114 -17.45 -13.79 -1.96
C THR A 114 -17.55 -13.17 -3.35
N SER A 115 -17.40 -13.98 -4.40
CA SER A 115 -17.61 -13.56 -5.79
C SER A 115 -19.09 -13.40 -6.15
N PHE A 116 -19.99 -13.98 -5.36
CA PHE A 116 -21.44 -13.91 -5.54
C PHE A 116 -22.10 -13.08 -4.43
N GLN A 117 -23.26 -12.52 -4.74
CA GLN A 117 -24.05 -11.72 -3.80
C GLN A 117 -25.16 -12.51 -3.11
N ASP A 118 -25.80 -13.48 -3.78
CA ASP A 118 -26.86 -14.28 -3.17
C ASP A 118 -26.40 -15.73 -2.99
N ALA A 119 -26.22 -16.13 -1.73
CA ALA A 119 -25.86 -17.50 -1.38
C ALA A 119 -26.93 -18.50 -1.81
N MET A 120 -28.22 -18.13 -1.74
CA MET A 120 -29.33 -19.00 -2.13
C MET A 120 -29.39 -19.24 -3.64
N GLU A 121 -28.92 -18.28 -4.44
CA GLU A 121 -28.78 -18.45 -5.88
C GLU A 121 -27.54 -19.30 -6.20
N ALA A 122 -26.40 -18.98 -5.57
CA ALA A 122 -25.15 -19.69 -5.81
C ALA A 122 -25.20 -21.20 -5.47
N VAL A 123 -25.99 -21.60 -4.47
CA VAL A 123 -26.16 -23.04 -4.16
C VAL A 123 -27.00 -23.80 -5.19
N LYS A 124 -27.90 -23.12 -5.92
CA LYS A 124 -28.70 -23.76 -6.98
C LYS A 124 -27.82 -24.21 -8.14
N GLU A 125 -26.79 -23.43 -8.47
CA GLU A 125 -25.84 -23.72 -9.55
C GLU A 125 -24.85 -24.84 -9.18
N THR A 126 -24.53 -24.96 -7.89
CA THR A 126 -23.49 -25.89 -7.40
C THR A 126 -24.04 -27.18 -6.78
N GLY A 127 -25.34 -27.24 -6.48
CA GLY A 127 -25.99 -28.38 -5.83
C GLY A 127 -25.71 -28.49 -4.33
N ALA A 128 -25.14 -27.45 -3.70
CA ALA A 128 -24.94 -27.40 -2.26
C ALA A 128 -26.29 -27.36 -1.52
N LYS A 129 -26.36 -28.03 -0.36
CA LYS A 129 -27.62 -28.20 0.39
C LYS A 129 -27.95 -27.05 1.33
N ASP A 130 -26.94 -26.30 1.77
CA ASP A 130 -27.09 -25.22 2.73
C ASP A 130 -26.35 -23.96 2.23
N ALA A 131 -27.09 -22.87 2.07
CA ALA A 131 -26.57 -21.61 1.55
C ALA A 131 -25.67 -20.89 2.56
N GLY A 132 -25.98 -20.96 3.85
CA GLY A 132 -25.18 -20.36 4.91
C GLY A 132 -23.82 -21.03 5.04
N ASP A 133 -23.80 -22.36 5.12
CA ASP A 133 -22.56 -23.13 5.18
C ASP A 133 -21.73 -22.96 3.91
N TYR A 134 -22.38 -22.92 2.74
CA TYR A 134 -21.71 -22.64 1.48
C TYR A 134 -21.07 -21.24 1.47
N ALA A 135 -21.81 -20.21 1.87
CA ALA A 135 -21.32 -18.85 1.98
C ALA A 135 -20.12 -18.74 2.92
N LEU A 136 -20.22 -19.30 4.13
CA LEU A 136 -19.14 -19.28 5.11
C LEU A 136 -17.90 -20.05 4.64
N THR A 137 -18.09 -21.17 3.92
CA THR A 137 -16.99 -21.92 3.30
C THR A 137 -16.27 -21.06 2.27
N LYS A 138 -17.02 -20.39 1.38
CA LYS A 138 -16.44 -19.50 0.37
C LYS A 138 -15.79 -18.25 0.97
N LEU A 139 -16.31 -17.74 2.07
CA LEU A 139 -15.65 -16.69 2.84
C LEU A 139 -14.34 -17.16 3.48
N ALA A 140 -14.29 -18.36 4.04
CA ALA A 140 -13.05 -18.94 4.55
C ALA A 140 -12.00 -19.14 3.45
N GLU A 141 -12.40 -19.61 2.26
CA GLU A 141 -11.52 -19.70 1.08
C GLU A 141 -10.95 -18.32 0.70
N ARG A 142 -11.78 -17.27 0.73
CA ARG A 142 -11.35 -15.89 0.43
C ARG A 142 -10.43 -15.32 1.50
N LEU A 143 -10.73 -15.54 2.78
CA LEU A 143 -9.85 -15.16 3.90
C LEU A 143 -8.49 -15.84 3.84
N LYS A 144 -8.43 -17.08 3.32
CA LYS A 144 -7.16 -17.77 3.09
C LYS A 144 -6.32 -17.13 1.97
N GLN A 145 -6.93 -16.41 1.04
CA GLN A 145 -6.18 -15.72 -0.03
C GLN A 145 -5.85 -14.27 0.33
N TYR A 146 -6.71 -13.62 1.12
CA TYR A 146 -6.55 -12.24 1.54
C TYR A 146 -5.47 -12.12 2.63
N ASP A 147 -4.37 -11.44 2.34
CA ASP A 147 -3.22 -11.36 3.24
C ASP A 147 -3.36 -10.28 4.32
N PHE A 148 -4.48 -10.34 5.06
CA PHE A 148 -4.73 -9.47 6.22
C PHE A 148 -3.61 -9.50 7.28
N PRO A 149 -2.82 -10.58 7.49
CA PRO A 149 -1.74 -10.54 8.46
C PRO A 149 -0.63 -9.54 8.10
N VAL A 150 -0.30 -9.38 6.81
CA VAL A 150 0.66 -8.37 6.33
C VAL A 150 0.09 -6.97 6.51
N LEU A 151 -1.20 -6.77 6.17
CA LEU A 151 -1.88 -5.49 6.39
C LEU A 151 -1.93 -5.09 7.87
N LEU A 152 -2.16 -6.05 8.77
CA LEU A 152 -2.12 -5.79 10.21
C LEU A 152 -0.72 -5.44 10.69
N ALA A 153 0.32 -6.15 10.23
CA ALA A 153 1.69 -5.84 10.61
C ALA A 153 2.10 -4.43 10.14
N ALA A 154 1.67 -4.01 8.95
CA ALA A 154 1.88 -2.66 8.44
C ALA A 154 1.10 -1.61 9.25
N GLU A 155 -0.21 -1.81 9.44
CA GLU A 155 -1.07 -0.95 10.27
C GLU A 155 -0.52 -0.77 11.70
N TRP A 156 0.09 -1.82 12.26
CA TRP A 156 0.67 -1.77 13.60
C TRP A 156 2.11 -1.23 13.63
N GLY A 157 2.67 -0.86 12.46
CA GLY A 157 4.02 -0.34 12.35
C GLY A 157 5.09 -1.34 12.78
N GLN A 158 5.01 -2.59 12.29
CA GLN A 158 5.92 -3.67 12.62
C GLN A 158 6.82 -4.06 11.43
N PRO A 159 7.77 -3.19 11.00
CA PRO A 159 8.61 -3.42 9.83
C PRO A 159 9.49 -4.67 9.98
N ASP A 160 10.00 -4.96 11.19
CA ASP A 160 10.82 -6.16 11.44
C ASP A 160 10.08 -7.46 11.09
N ARG A 161 8.77 -7.50 11.36
CA ARG A 161 7.93 -8.65 11.03
C ARG A 161 7.77 -8.79 9.52
N LEU A 162 7.60 -7.68 8.81
CA LEU A 162 7.50 -7.66 7.34
C LEU A 162 8.83 -8.06 6.68
N VAL A 163 9.95 -7.57 7.22
CA VAL A 163 11.30 -7.92 6.77
C VAL A 163 11.60 -9.41 6.96
N GLN A 164 11.22 -10.00 8.10
CA GLN A 164 11.35 -11.45 8.31
C GLN A 164 10.58 -12.25 7.26
N LEU A 165 9.38 -11.79 6.88
CA LEU A 165 8.57 -12.44 5.87
C LEU A 165 9.20 -12.35 4.48
N ILE A 166 9.77 -11.20 4.09
CA ILE A 166 10.33 -11.06 2.74
C ILE A 166 11.62 -11.87 2.55
N ASP A 167 12.38 -12.06 3.64
CA ASP A 167 13.62 -12.85 3.67
C ASP A 167 13.37 -14.36 3.74
N ALA A 168 12.18 -14.80 4.15
CA ALA A 168 11.85 -16.21 4.20
C ALA A 168 11.92 -16.84 2.78
N PRO A 169 12.61 -17.99 2.64
CA PRO A 169 12.93 -18.57 1.33
C PRO A 169 11.70 -19.06 0.57
N ASP A 170 10.62 -19.40 1.28
CA ASP A 170 9.37 -19.92 0.74
C ASP A 170 8.32 -18.84 0.49
N THR A 171 8.63 -17.56 0.77
CA THR A 171 7.70 -16.45 0.50
C THR A 171 7.49 -16.28 -1.01
N PRO A 172 6.25 -16.45 -1.50
CA PRO A 172 5.97 -16.30 -2.93
C PRO A 172 6.25 -14.89 -3.43
N LYS A 173 6.71 -14.76 -4.69
CA LYS A 173 7.02 -13.46 -5.31
C LYS A 173 5.90 -12.42 -5.16
N ILE A 174 4.65 -12.81 -5.45
CA ILE A 174 3.48 -11.91 -5.31
C ILE A 174 3.34 -11.40 -3.87
N ARG A 175 3.62 -12.24 -2.88
CA ARG A 175 3.59 -11.84 -1.48
C ARG A 175 4.74 -10.89 -1.14
N LYS A 176 5.93 -11.09 -1.70
CA LYS A 176 7.06 -10.14 -1.56
C LYS A 176 6.71 -8.76 -2.10
N LEU A 177 6.12 -8.68 -3.30
CA LEU A 177 5.67 -7.42 -3.89
C LEU A 177 4.66 -6.71 -2.97
N PHE A 178 3.72 -7.46 -2.40
CA PHE A 178 2.76 -6.90 -1.43
C PHE A 178 3.44 -6.39 -0.15
N ILE A 179 4.44 -7.11 0.36
CA ILE A 179 5.22 -6.69 1.53
C ILE A 179 6.06 -5.43 1.22
N LEU A 180 6.66 -5.33 0.04
CA LEU A 180 7.43 -4.14 -0.39
C LEU A 180 6.54 -2.90 -0.44
N SER A 181 5.33 -3.03 -1.03
CA SER A 181 4.33 -1.96 -1.01
C SER A 181 3.84 -1.63 0.39
N ALA A 182 3.78 -2.59 1.32
CA ALA A 182 3.43 -2.29 2.70
C ALA A 182 4.57 -1.57 3.45
N LEU A 183 5.84 -1.91 3.14
CA LEU A 183 7.01 -1.28 3.71
C LEU A 183 7.18 0.18 3.25
N SER A 184 6.80 0.53 2.03
CA SER A 184 6.88 1.92 1.53
C SER A 184 5.99 2.90 2.30
N GLU A 185 4.90 2.40 2.90
CA GLU A 185 3.87 3.21 3.56
C GLU A 185 4.09 3.36 5.08
N ILE A 186 5.13 2.73 5.64
CA ILE A 186 5.40 2.74 7.09
C ILE A 186 6.83 3.16 7.39
N GLU A 187 7.06 3.63 8.61
CA GLU A 187 8.41 3.87 9.15
C GLU A 187 9.16 2.54 9.28
N ALA A 188 10.13 2.30 8.40
CA ALA A 188 10.83 1.03 8.21
C ALA A 188 12.35 1.21 8.07
N GLU A 189 12.96 2.07 8.88
CA GLU A 189 14.41 2.38 8.86
C GLU A 189 15.28 1.11 8.82
N ALA A 190 14.93 0.11 9.63
CA ALA A 190 15.65 -1.17 9.72
C ALA A 190 15.56 -2.04 8.44
N ALA A 191 14.68 -1.72 7.49
CA ALA A 191 14.51 -2.49 6.25
C ALA A 191 15.61 -2.22 5.21
N LEU A 192 16.38 -1.13 5.33
CA LEU A 192 17.39 -0.72 4.34
C LEU A 192 18.33 -1.85 3.87
N PRO A 193 19.01 -2.63 4.75
CA PRO A 193 19.90 -3.69 4.29
C PRO A 193 19.17 -4.82 3.53
N HIS A 194 17.91 -5.08 3.89
CA HIS A 194 17.09 -6.12 3.27
C HIS A 194 16.59 -5.68 1.89
N LEU A 195 16.13 -4.43 1.77
CA LEU A 195 15.74 -3.83 0.50
C LEU A 195 16.93 -3.75 -0.47
N THR A 196 18.09 -3.32 0.02
CA THR A 196 19.33 -3.26 -0.78
C THR A 196 19.70 -4.63 -1.37
N LYS A 197 19.54 -5.70 -0.58
CA LYS A 197 19.78 -7.07 -1.04
C LYS A 197 18.77 -7.50 -2.10
N LEU A 198 17.48 -7.16 -1.92
CA LEU A 198 16.41 -7.52 -2.86
C LEU A 198 16.55 -6.83 -4.22
N MET A 199 17.21 -5.68 -4.30
CA MET A 199 17.50 -5.00 -5.57
C MET A 199 18.40 -5.80 -6.52
N GLN A 200 19.08 -6.84 -6.02
CA GLN A 200 19.83 -7.77 -6.86
C GLN A 200 18.91 -8.72 -7.66
N ASP A 201 17.68 -8.89 -7.20
CA ASP A 201 16.65 -9.63 -7.91
C ASP A 201 15.96 -8.70 -8.93
N LYS A 202 16.23 -8.92 -10.21
CA LYS A 202 15.67 -8.11 -11.31
C LYS A 202 14.15 -7.99 -11.27
N ASP A 203 13.50 -9.02 -10.73
CA ASP A 203 12.06 -9.17 -10.67
C ASP A 203 11.41 -8.44 -9.49
N LEU A 204 12.22 -7.88 -8.57
CA LEU A 204 11.80 -7.16 -7.36
C LEU A 204 12.52 -5.81 -7.22
N ALA A 205 13.46 -5.50 -8.11
CA ALA A 205 14.39 -4.40 -7.92
C ALA A 205 13.68 -3.04 -7.92
N GLN A 206 12.70 -2.85 -8.79
CA GLN A 206 11.92 -1.62 -8.84
C GLN A 206 11.15 -1.42 -7.53
N GLU A 207 10.39 -2.42 -7.09
CA GLU A 207 9.57 -2.33 -5.89
C GLU A 207 10.44 -2.24 -4.62
N ALA A 208 11.63 -2.82 -4.62
CA ALA A 208 12.60 -2.67 -3.53
C ALA A 208 13.15 -1.24 -3.45
N VAL A 209 13.31 -0.55 -4.58
CA VAL A 209 13.67 0.88 -4.62
C VAL A 209 12.52 1.74 -4.13
N GLU A 210 11.29 1.49 -4.57
CA GLU A 210 10.12 2.24 -4.08
C GLU A 210 9.88 2.03 -2.57
N ALA A 211 10.16 0.83 -2.05
CA ALA A 211 10.08 0.53 -0.61
C ALA A 211 11.07 1.33 0.26
N LEU A 212 12.12 1.93 -0.33
CA LEU A 212 13.03 2.81 0.41
C LEU A 212 12.34 4.09 0.91
N THR A 213 11.18 4.46 0.35
CA THR A 213 10.38 5.56 0.91
C THR A 213 10.06 5.35 2.39
N GLY A 214 9.79 4.10 2.79
CA GLY A 214 9.53 3.76 4.19
C GLY A 214 10.76 3.84 5.10
N VAL A 215 11.97 3.73 4.54
CA VAL A 215 13.22 3.96 5.30
C VAL A 215 13.35 5.44 5.68
N GLY A 216 12.78 6.35 4.89
CA GLY A 216 12.79 7.79 5.17
C GLY A 216 14.09 8.46 4.76
N GLU A 217 14.44 9.58 5.41
CA GLU A 217 15.55 10.46 5.01
C GLU A 217 16.90 9.76 4.85
N ASP A 218 17.17 8.73 5.64
CA ASP A 218 18.42 7.97 5.58
C ASP A 218 18.60 7.22 4.25
N SER A 219 17.53 7.05 3.48
CA SER A 219 17.58 6.49 2.13
C SER A 219 18.03 7.48 1.06
N ILE A 220 17.96 8.80 1.30
CA ILE A 220 18.21 9.82 0.26
C ILE A 220 19.59 9.67 -0.41
N PRO A 221 20.71 9.46 0.32
CA PRO A 221 22.01 9.30 -0.32
C PRO A 221 22.05 8.09 -1.26
N PHE A 222 21.43 6.99 -0.85
CA PHE A 222 21.37 5.75 -1.64
C PHE A 222 20.46 5.91 -2.86
N LEU A 223 19.28 6.51 -2.70
CA LEU A 223 18.38 6.82 -3.80
C LEU A 223 19.00 7.80 -4.80
N THR A 224 19.77 8.79 -4.32
CA THR A 224 20.50 9.73 -5.18
C THR A 224 21.54 9.00 -6.02
N ASP A 225 22.32 8.12 -5.42
CA ASP A 225 23.30 7.31 -6.14
C ASP A 225 22.63 6.41 -7.19
N LEU A 226 21.53 5.74 -6.84
CA LEU A 226 20.78 4.93 -7.81
C LEU A 226 20.21 5.75 -8.96
N PHE A 227 19.65 6.93 -8.68
CA PHE A 227 19.12 7.83 -9.70
C PHE A 227 20.21 8.31 -10.66
N GLN A 228 21.42 8.57 -10.18
CA GLN A 228 22.51 9.09 -11.00
C GLN A 228 23.30 7.99 -11.73
N SER A 229 23.42 6.79 -11.15
CA SER A 229 24.32 5.74 -11.64
C SER A 229 23.60 4.60 -12.38
N SER A 230 22.30 4.42 -12.17
CA SER A 230 21.55 3.34 -12.82
C SER A 230 21.43 3.57 -14.33
N THR A 231 21.70 2.51 -15.11
CA THR A 231 21.45 2.49 -16.56
C THR A 231 20.10 1.92 -16.92
N GLN A 232 19.29 1.50 -15.94
CA GLN A 232 17.97 0.90 -16.15
C GLN A 232 16.90 1.99 -15.90
N PRO A 233 16.15 2.41 -16.93
CA PRO A 233 15.15 3.47 -16.79
C PRO A 233 14.14 3.24 -15.67
N GLU A 234 13.66 2.01 -15.47
CA GLU A 234 12.69 1.70 -14.42
C GLU A 234 13.26 1.89 -13.01
N ILE A 235 14.52 1.50 -12.79
CA ILE A 235 15.21 1.71 -11.51
C ILE A 235 15.50 3.19 -11.29
N GLN A 236 15.91 3.90 -12.34
CA GLN A 236 16.17 5.33 -12.29
C GLN A 236 14.88 6.12 -12.00
N ALA A 237 13.76 5.75 -12.63
CA ALA A 237 12.45 6.35 -12.41
C ALA A 237 11.94 6.07 -10.98
N ALA A 238 12.04 4.82 -10.50
CA ALA A 238 11.70 4.46 -9.13
C ALA A 238 12.53 5.23 -8.11
N ALA A 239 13.83 5.41 -8.36
CA ALA A 239 14.70 6.20 -7.49
C ALA A 239 14.30 7.69 -7.48
N ALA A 240 13.99 8.27 -8.65
CA ALA A 240 13.49 9.65 -8.75
C ALA A 240 12.19 9.84 -7.97
N LYS A 241 11.22 8.94 -8.16
CA LYS A 241 9.93 8.93 -7.44
C LYS A 241 10.15 8.86 -5.92
N ALA A 242 10.92 7.89 -5.46
CA ALA A 242 11.21 7.71 -4.04
C ALA A 242 11.95 8.92 -3.44
N LEU A 243 12.88 9.54 -4.18
CA LEU A 243 13.50 10.81 -3.77
C LEU A 243 12.46 11.90 -3.57
N GLY A 244 11.55 12.10 -4.52
CA GLY A 244 10.48 13.09 -4.42
C GLY A 244 9.54 12.84 -3.24
N ASP A 245 9.20 11.57 -2.97
CA ASP A 245 8.35 11.18 -1.84
C ASP A 245 9.05 11.45 -0.50
N VAL A 246 10.26 10.93 -0.31
CA VAL A 246 11.02 11.07 0.95
C VAL A 246 11.35 12.52 1.24
N ALA A 247 11.91 13.24 0.26
CA ALA A 247 12.30 14.63 0.43
C ALA A 247 11.07 15.56 0.56
N GLY A 248 9.98 15.27 -0.14
CA GLY A 248 8.71 16.01 -0.01
C GLY A 248 8.08 15.85 1.37
N SER A 249 8.09 14.65 1.95
CA SER A 249 7.56 14.40 3.30
C SER A 249 8.46 14.94 4.42
N SER A 250 9.78 14.89 4.25
CA SER A 250 10.74 15.35 5.25
C SER A 250 11.07 16.85 5.18
N GLY A 251 10.83 17.49 4.02
CA GLY A 251 11.31 18.84 3.73
C GLY A 251 12.80 18.92 3.45
N ASN A 252 13.45 17.78 3.16
CA ASN A 252 14.89 17.72 2.91
C ASN A 252 15.23 18.17 1.48
N PRO A 253 15.93 19.30 1.28
CA PRO A 253 16.15 19.84 -0.06
C PRO A 253 17.24 19.09 -0.85
N THR A 254 17.94 18.12 -0.26
CA THR A 254 19.10 17.47 -0.89
C THR A 254 18.75 16.66 -2.14
N ALA A 255 17.49 16.26 -2.30
CA ALA A 255 17.01 15.61 -3.52
C ALA A 255 16.80 16.59 -4.70
N ILE A 256 16.69 17.89 -4.47
CA ILE A 256 16.38 18.88 -5.51
C ILE A 256 17.51 18.99 -6.56
N PRO A 257 18.79 19.20 -6.19
CA PRO A 257 19.84 19.39 -7.17
C PRO A 257 19.95 18.26 -8.22
N PRO A 258 20.01 16.96 -7.86
CA PRO A 258 20.13 15.91 -8.88
C PRO A 258 18.91 15.85 -9.81
N LEU A 259 17.70 16.01 -9.29
CA LEU A 259 16.47 16.01 -10.09
C LEU A 259 16.43 17.20 -11.06
N LEU A 260 16.79 18.40 -10.59
CA LEU A 260 16.82 19.61 -11.39
C LEU A 260 17.92 19.56 -12.47
N GLU A 261 19.08 19.01 -12.15
CA GLU A 261 20.16 18.78 -13.12
C GLU A 261 19.72 17.82 -14.23
N TYR A 262 19.00 16.75 -13.88
CA TYR A 262 18.42 15.83 -14.86
C TYR A 262 17.44 16.54 -15.80
N LEU A 263 16.49 17.32 -15.25
CA LEU A 263 15.54 18.08 -16.06
C LEU A 263 16.25 19.04 -17.03
N LYS A 264 17.21 19.83 -16.52
CA LYS A 264 18.01 20.75 -17.34
C LYS A 264 18.82 20.02 -18.42
N ALA A 265 19.34 18.84 -18.14
CA ALA A 265 20.05 18.03 -19.11
C ALA A 265 19.10 17.48 -20.19
N ALA A 266 17.93 16.98 -19.81
CA ALA A 266 16.91 16.49 -20.72
C ALA A 266 16.44 17.59 -21.68
N LEU A 267 16.23 18.81 -21.19
CA LEU A 267 15.82 19.96 -22.00
C LEU A 267 16.86 20.35 -23.07
N LYS A 268 18.15 20.06 -22.89
CA LYS A 268 19.16 20.38 -23.92
C LYS A 268 18.91 19.65 -25.24
N ASN A 269 18.36 18.44 -25.18
CA ASN A 269 18.07 17.59 -26.33
C ASN A 269 16.61 17.13 -26.25
N PHE A 270 15.67 18.04 -26.55
CA PHE A 270 14.22 17.80 -26.40
C PHE A 270 13.49 18.25 -27.67
N ASP A 271 13.84 17.62 -28.79
CA ASP A 271 13.34 18.00 -30.12
C ASP A 271 12.28 17.01 -30.63
N SER A 272 12.37 15.75 -30.22
CA SER A 272 11.45 14.68 -30.59
C SER A 272 11.18 13.72 -29.42
N SER A 273 10.14 12.89 -29.53
CA SER A 273 9.82 11.89 -28.51
C SER A 273 10.94 10.86 -28.31
N ASP A 274 11.75 10.60 -29.34
CA ASP A 274 12.86 9.62 -29.27
C ASP A 274 13.99 10.10 -28.36
N ASP A 275 14.07 11.40 -28.09
CA ASP A 275 15.06 11.99 -27.17
C ASP A 275 14.64 11.88 -25.69
N ILE A 276 13.39 11.48 -25.43
CA ILE A 276 12.78 11.53 -24.11
C ILE A 276 12.82 10.15 -23.45
N ASN A 277 13.52 10.05 -22.33
CA ASN A 277 13.34 8.94 -21.40
C ASN A 277 12.07 9.19 -20.56
N PHE A 278 10.91 8.81 -21.11
CA PHE A 278 9.60 9.10 -20.51
C PHE A 278 9.45 8.60 -19.07
N PRO A 279 9.81 7.34 -18.72
CA PRO A 279 9.69 6.85 -17.34
C PRO A 279 10.41 7.75 -16.35
N VAL A 280 11.66 8.12 -16.65
CA VAL A 280 12.49 8.88 -15.72
C VAL A 280 12.09 10.35 -15.68
N LEU A 281 11.91 11.00 -16.83
CA LEU A 281 11.59 12.42 -16.86
C LEU A 281 10.24 12.70 -16.20
N THR A 282 9.25 11.83 -16.38
CA THR A 282 7.93 11.98 -15.75
C THR A 282 8.02 11.95 -14.23
N GLU A 283 8.75 10.99 -13.65
CA GLU A 283 8.94 10.90 -12.20
C GLU A 283 9.81 12.04 -11.64
N VAL A 284 10.82 12.50 -12.39
CA VAL A 284 11.60 13.69 -12.03
C VAL A 284 10.70 14.92 -11.93
N VAL A 285 9.80 15.11 -12.90
CA VAL A 285 8.87 16.25 -12.92
C VAL A 285 7.90 16.19 -11.73
N TRP A 286 7.25 15.04 -11.49
CA TRP A 286 6.39 14.88 -10.32
C TRP A 286 7.13 15.17 -9.01
N SER A 287 8.38 14.70 -8.90
CA SER A 287 9.21 14.88 -7.72
C SER A 287 9.55 16.36 -7.49
N LEU A 288 9.93 17.10 -8.53
CA LEU A 288 10.17 18.55 -8.43
C LEU A 288 8.91 19.31 -8.00
N GLY A 289 7.73 18.90 -8.49
CA GLY A 289 6.46 19.50 -8.07
C GLY A 289 6.10 19.23 -6.60
N LYS A 290 6.45 18.06 -6.05
CA LYS A 290 6.32 17.76 -4.62
C LYS A 290 7.26 18.61 -3.76
N LEU A 291 8.47 18.88 -4.25
CA LEU A 291 9.52 19.61 -3.53
C LEU A 291 9.35 21.13 -3.56
N ARG A 292 8.66 21.66 -4.58
CA ARG A 292 8.24 23.07 -4.67
C ARG A 292 9.39 24.08 -4.59
N ASP A 293 10.51 23.75 -5.24
CA ASP A 293 11.68 24.62 -5.27
C ASP A 293 11.60 25.70 -6.35
N GLU A 294 11.87 26.95 -5.98
CA GLU A 294 11.77 28.11 -6.88
C GLU A 294 12.73 28.02 -8.08
N HIS A 295 13.90 27.39 -7.93
CA HIS A 295 14.86 27.21 -9.02
C HIS A 295 14.38 26.21 -10.08
N SER A 296 13.28 25.50 -9.80
CA SER A 296 12.61 24.62 -10.76
C SER A 296 11.62 25.36 -11.67
N ILE A 297 11.20 26.59 -11.33
CA ILE A 297 10.16 27.33 -12.07
C ILE A 297 10.52 27.50 -13.55
N GLU A 298 11.69 28.09 -13.85
CA GLU A 298 12.09 28.38 -15.23
C GLU A 298 12.27 27.11 -16.08
N PRO A 299 13.00 26.07 -15.62
CA PRO A 299 13.07 24.80 -16.36
C PRO A 299 11.71 24.11 -16.52
N MET A 300 10.82 24.22 -15.53
CA MET A 300 9.48 23.63 -15.63
C MET A 300 8.55 24.38 -16.58
N ASP A 301 8.63 25.71 -16.65
CA ASP A 301 7.93 26.51 -17.66
C ASP A 301 8.39 26.11 -19.08
N GLU A 302 9.70 26.01 -19.29
CA GLU A 302 10.27 25.57 -20.56
C GLU A 302 9.74 24.17 -20.95
N LEU A 303 9.80 23.20 -20.03
CA LEU A 303 9.28 21.86 -20.28
C LEU A 303 7.78 21.90 -20.61
N ASN A 304 6.98 22.59 -19.80
CA ASN A 304 5.53 22.67 -19.96
C ASN A 304 5.12 23.27 -21.31
N GLN A 305 5.92 24.15 -21.90
CA GLN A 305 5.71 24.64 -23.27
C GLN A 305 6.17 23.62 -24.32
N ARG A 306 7.37 23.05 -24.18
CA ARG A 306 7.99 22.19 -25.19
C ARG A 306 7.27 20.86 -25.39
N VAL A 307 6.68 20.27 -24.36
CA VAL A 307 5.89 19.02 -24.46
C VAL A 307 4.70 19.12 -25.42
N TRP A 308 4.20 20.34 -25.72
CA TRP A 308 3.11 20.56 -26.68
C TRP A 308 3.60 20.85 -28.10
N LEU A 309 4.87 21.19 -28.28
CA LEU A 309 5.47 21.41 -29.60
C LEU A 309 5.78 20.09 -30.32
N ILE A 310 6.05 19.03 -29.55
CA ILE A 310 6.25 17.68 -30.08
C ILE A 310 4.90 17.04 -30.40
N ARG A 311 4.69 16.66 -31.67
CA ARG A 311 3.47 16.00 -32.15
C ARG A 311 3.50 14.51 -31.81
N ASP A 312 3.14 14.20 -30.58
CA ASP A 312 2.98 12.83 -30.09
C ASP A 312 1.67 12.67 -29.30
N ASN A 313 0.97 11.57 -29.57
CA ASN A 313 -0.32 11.19 -28.96
C ASN A 313 -0.19 9.88 -28.15
N SER A 314 1.03 9.43 -27.88
CA SER A 314 1.35 8.32 -27.00
C SER A 314 0.83 8.57 -25.58
N GLN A 315 0.59 7.49 -24.83
CA GLN A 315 0.17 7.60 -23.43
C GLN A 315 1.30 8.20 -22.57
N GLU A 316 2.53 7.90 -22.93
CA GLU A 316 3.76 8.37 -22.31
C GLU A 316 3.87 9.90 -22.41
N MET A 317 3.64 10.47 -23.60
CA MET A 317 3.59 11.92 -23.77
C MET A 317 2.40 12.55 -23.05
N ALA A 318 1.25 11.89 -23.02
CA ALA A 318 0.09 12.38 -22.26
C ALA A 318 0.40 12.47 -20.76
N ASN A 319 1.03 11.44 -20.19
CA ASN A 319 1.44 11.41 -18.78
C ASN A 319 2.47 12.51 -18.48
N LEU A 320 3.46 12.71 -19.36
CA LEU A 320 4.47 13.76 -19.18
C LEU A 320 3.85 15.17 -19.24
N ARG A 321 2.89 15.41 -20.14
CA ARG A 321 2.14 16.67 -20.23
C ARG A 321 1.32 16.93 -18.98
N GLU A 322 0.68 15.90 -18.43
CA GLU A 322 -0.05 16.00 -17.16
C GLU A 322 0.89 16.38 -16.02
N ALA A 323 2.00 15.66 -15.87
CA ALA A 323 3.03 15.93 -14.87
C ALA A 323 3.57 17.36 -14.97
N ALA A 324 3.92 17.80 -16.19
CA ALA A 324 4.46 19.14 -16.43
C ALA A 324 3.45 20.24 -16.08
N ASN A 325 2.20 20.10 -16.52
CA ASN A 325 1.15 21.07 -16.25
C ASN A 325 0.77 21.14 -14.77
N TRP A 326 0.70 20.00 -14.08
CA TRP A 326 0.46 19.99 -12.63
C TRP A 326 1.62 20.63 -11.87
N THR A 327 2.85 20.23 -12.18
CA THR A 327 4.07 20.73 -11.52
C THR A 327 4.26 22.22 -11.73
N TYR A 328 4.08 22.71 -12.97
CA TYR A 328 4.14 24.14 -13.28
C TYR A 328 3.16 24.94 -12.43
N LYS A 329 1.89 24.50 -12.34
CA LYS A 329 0.88 25.16 -11.51
C LYS A 329 1.22 25.09 -10.02
N GLN A 330 1.75 23.96 -9.56
CA GLN A 330 2.13 23.78 -8.17
C GLN A 330 3.23 24.76 -7.74
N LEU A 331 4.17 25.06 -8.64
CA LEU A 331 5.23 26.05 -8.43
C LEU A 331 4.73 27.50 -8.60
N ASP A 332 3.90 27.78 -9.60
CA ASP A 332 3.35 29.12 -9.89
C ASP A 332 2.44 29.64 -8.77
N LEU A 333 1.64 28.76 -8.15
CA LEU A 333 0.79 29.11 -7.02
C LEU A 333 1.58 29.64 -5.81
N ASP A 334 2.83 29.22 -5.62
CA ASP A 334 3.69 29.71 -4.54
C ASP A 334 4.43 31.01 -4.89
N GLY A 335 4.81 31.18 -6.15
CA GLY A 335 5.48 32.39 -6.63
C GLY A 335 4.63 33.67 -6.51
N HIS A 336 3.31 33.51 -6.31
CA HIS A 336 2.38 34.61 -6.04
C HIS A 336 2.09 34.86 -4.55
N VAL A 337 2.60 34.02 -3.65
CA VAL A 337 2.36 34.11 -2.19
C VAL A 337 3.57 34.68 -1.43
N SER A 338 4.75 34.70 -2.05
CA SER A 338 6.03 35.22 -1.48
C SER A 338 6.23 36.72 -1.65
#